data_AF-A0A2G9SKG9-F1
#
_entry.id   AF-A0A2G9SKG9-F1
#
_cell.length_a   1.000
_cell.length_b   1.000
_cell.length_c   1.000
_cell.angle_alpha   90.00
_cell.angle_beta   90.00
_cell.angle_gamma   90.00
#
_symmetry.space_group_name_H-M   'P 1'
#
loop_
_entity.id
_entity.type
_entity.pdbx_description
1 polymer ?
#
loop_
_entity_poly.entity_id
_entity_poly.type
_entity_poly.pdbx_seq_one_letter_code
_entity_poly.pdbx_strand_id
1 'polypeptide(L)'
;MELSRRNRSLLSVILNLLALSFSVTAFFTSYWCEGTHKVVKPPCLSAVKKKNCQVLTINSTTTNSDVTDVNGTMDQNVVHYNWETGDDKYAFKYFHTGFWFSCEKHQGEESCRSFIELSPESEKGVLWLSVISEFLYIILLSLGFLLMCLELFTSSNFIDGLKINAFAAVITVLSGLLGMVAHMMYMTVFQVTVNLGPKDWRPQTWYYGWSFG
;
A
#
# COMPACT_ATOMS: atom_id res chain seq x y z
N MET A 1 -23.19 27.61 26.52
CA MET A 1 -21.76 27.91 26.43
C MET A 1 -21.53 28.43 25.01
N GLU A 2 -21.54 29.76 24.80
CA GLU A 2 -21.35 30.33 23.46
C GLU A 2 -19.86 30.33 23.10
N LEU A 3 -19.50 29.63 22.03
CA LEU A 3 -18.12 29.61 21.56
C LEU A 3 -17.83 30.93 20.82
N SER A 4 -16.84 31.70 21.29
CA SER A 4 -16.39 32.92 20.62
C SER A 4 -16.07 32.65 19.14
N ARG A 5 -16.37 33.61 18.25
CA ARG A 5 -16.11 33.51 16.80
C ARG A 5 -14.67 33.08 16.49
N ARG A 6 -13.71 33.59 17.27
CA ARG A 6 -12.29 33.24 17.16
C ARG A 6 -12.03 31.77 17.50
N ASN A 7 -12.67 31.24 18.54
CA ASN A 7 -12.53 29.83 18.93
C ASN A 7 -13.14 28.90 17.87
N ARG A 8 -14.23 29.31 17.21
CA ARG A 8 -14.84 28.54 16.11
C ARG A 8 -13.93 28.47 14.88
N SER A 9 -13.35 29.60 14.48
CA SER A 9 -12.41 29.66 13.35
C SER A 9 -11.13 28.88 13.65
N LEU A 10 -10.57 29.03 14.86
CA LEU A 10 -9.40 28.27 15.31
C LEU A 10 -9.65 26.75 15.34
N LEU A 11 -10.82 26.32 15.80
CA LEU A 11 -11.21 24.91 15.76
C LEU A 11 -11.28 24.40 14.32
N SER A 12 -11.89 25.16 13.40
CA SER A 12 -11.98 24.79 11.98
C SER A 12 -10.60 24.63 11.35
N VAL A 13 -9.67 25.54 11.65
CA VAL A 13 -8.29 25.50 11.16
C VAL A 13 -7.55 24.28 11.71
N ILE A 14 -7.67 23.98 12.99
CA ILE A 14 -7.05 22.79 13.60
C ILE A 14 -7.59 21.52 12.96
N LEU A 15 -8.91 21.41 12.79
CA LEU A 15 -9.53 20.24 12.17
C LEU A 15 -9.09 20.06 10.71
N ASN A 16 -8.96 21.15 9.94
CA ASN A 16 -8.45 21.07 8.57
C ASN A 16 -6.97 20.70 8.51
N LEU A 17 -6.16 21.18 9.46
CA LEU A 17 -4.75 20.79 9.56
C LEU A 17 -4.61 19.29 9.85
N LEU A 18 -5.41 18.76 10.79
CA LEU A 18 -5.45 17.34 11.10
C LEU A 18 -5.91 16.52 9.89
N ALA A 19 -6.99 16.94 9.23
CA ALA A 19 -7.48 16.29 8.02
C ALA A 19 -6.40 16.25 6.92
N LEU A 20 -5.75 17.39 6.64
CA LEU A 20 -4.68 17.48 5.65
C LEU A 20 -3.49 16.57 6.01
N SER A 21 -3.08 16.54 7.28
CA SER A 21 -1.98 15.71 7.75
C SER A 21 -2.28 14.21 7.58
N PHE A 22 -3.50 13.79 7.90
CA PHE A 22 -3.95 12.42 7.70
C PHE A 22 -4.06 12.06 6.22
N SER A 23 -4.64 12.92 5.38
CA SER A 23 -4.72 12.69 3.92
C SER A 23 -3.34 12.56 3.28
N VAL A 24 -2.38 13.42 3.66
CA VAL A 24 -1.00 13.34 3.14
C VAL A 24 -0.32 12.05 3.62
N THR A 25 -0.50 11.69 4.89
CA THR A 25 0.08 10.46 5.45
C THR A 25 -0.52 9.23 4.77
N ALA A 26 -1.83 9.21 4.56
CA ALA A 26 -2.52 8.17 3.81
C ALA A 26 -1.97 8.09 2.38
N PHE A 27 -1.83 9.18 1.65
CA PHE A 27 -1.35 9.14 0.26
C PHE A 27 0.06 8.52 0.08
N PHE A 28 0.96 8.72 1.06
CA PHE A 28 2.33 8.20 0.98
C PHE A 28 2.53 6.85 1.66
N THR A 29 1.66 6.47 2.58
CA THR A 29 1.83 5.22 3.33
C THR A 29 1.47 4.00 2.48
N SER A 30 2.08 2.87 2.81
CA SER A 30 1.86 1.59 2.15
C SER A 30 0.95 0.65 2.96
N TYR A 31 0.11 1.22 3.85
CA TYR A 31 -0.72 0.50 4.82
C TYR A 31 -2.22 0.76 4.62
N TRP A 32 -2.66 0.85 3.36
CA TRP A 32 -4.08 0.99 3.01
C TRP A 32 -4.82 -0.31 3.18
N CYS A 33 -4.20 -1.39 2.71
CA CYS A 33 -4.73 -2.74 2.85
C CYS A 33 -3.60 -3.64 3.34
N GLU A 34 -3.94 -4.51 4.28
CA GLU A 34 -3.05 -5.49 4.89
C GLU A 34 -3.65 -6.87 4.67
N GLY A 35 -2.81 -7.88 4.50
CA GLY A 35 -3.35 -9.22 4.37
C GLY A 35 -2.30 -10.31 4.39
N THR A 36 -2.76 -11.52 4.12
CA THR A 36 -1.91 -12.70 4.08
C THR A 36 -2.13 -13.53 2.83
N HIS A 37 -1.03 -14.02 2.27
CA HIS A 37 -1.01 -14.95 1.15
C HIS A 37 -0.38 -16.29 1.58
N LYS A 38 -1.05 -17.41 1.29
CA LYS A 38 -0.49 -18.77 1.47
C LYS A 38 0.42 -19.12 0.30
N VAL A 39 1.72 -19.21 0.54
CA VAL A 39 2.70 -19.67 -0.45
C VAL A 39 3.20 -21.05 -0.08
N VAL A 40 3.32 -21.95 -1.06
CA VAL A 40 3.93 -23.28 -0.83
C VAL A 40 5.38 -23.07 -0.39
N LYS A 41 5.78 -23.69 0.73
CA LYS A 41 7.16 -23.60 1.20
C LYS A 41 8.11 -24.15 0.12
N PRO A 42 9.20 -23.45 -0.23
CA PRO A 42 10.19 -24.02 -1.12
C PRO A 42 10.75 -25.31 -0.49
N PRO A 43 11.10 -26.32 -1.31
CA PRO A 43 11.40 -27.70 -0.85
C PRO A 43 12.58 -27.82 0.14
N CYS A 44 13.35 -26.75 0.35
CA CYS A 44 14.47 -26.69 1.28
C CYS A 44 14.15 -26.10 2.66
N LEU A 45 12.93 -25.59 2.91
CA LEU A 45 12.51 -25.05 4.21
C LEU A 45 11.64 -26.02 5.03
N SER A 46 11.58 -27.28 4.62
CA SER A 46 10.89 -28.32 5.37
C SER A 46 11.74 -28.74 6.58
N ALA A 47 11.12 -28.78 7.76
CA ALA A 47 11.78 -29.03 9.05
C ALA A 47 12.51 -30.39 9.15
N VAL A 48 12.40 -31.24 8.13
CA VAL A 48 12.92 -32.61 8.11
C VAL A 48 14.34 -32.73 7.52
N LYS A 49 14.88 -31.72 6.82
CA LYS A 49 16.25 -31.80 6.26
C LYS A 49 17.08 -30.52 6.45
N LYS A 50 17.30 -30.14 7.70
CA LYS A 50 18.19 -29.02 8.08
C LYS A 50 19.70 -29.28 7.85
N LYS A 51 20.10 -30.20 6.96
CA LYS A 51 21.52 -30.54 6.78
C LYS A 51 22.12 -30.30 5.39
N ASN A 52 21.40 -30.40 4.27
CA ASN A 52 22.05 -30.31 2.94
C ASN A 52 21.20 -29.56 1.89
N CYS A 53 20.86 -28.29 2.11
CA CYS A 53 20.38 -27.43 1.02
C CYS A 53 21.42 -26.33 0.76
N GLN A 54 22.39 -26.64 -0.09
CA GLN A 54 23.22 -25.64 -0.76
C GLN A 54 22.43 -25.15 -1.97
N VAL A 55 22.24 -23.83 -2.07
CA VAL A 55 21.70 -23.18 -3.26
C VAL A 55 22.68 -23.43 -4.40
N LEU A 56 22.28 -24.23 -5.38
CA LEU A 56 23.07 -24.41 -6.60
C LEU A 56 22.94 -23.12 -7.42
N THR A 57 23.87 -22.19 -7.22
CA THR A 57 24.06 -21.05 -8.14
C THR A 57 24.56 -21.63 -9.46
N ILE A 58 23.66 -21.84 -10.42
CA ILE A 58 24.03 -22.19 -11.79
C ILE A 58 24.58 -20.92 -12.46
N ASN A 59 25.82 -20.58 -12.15
CA ASN A 59 26.61 -19.72 -13.01
C ASN A 59 27.36 -20.63 -13.98
N SER A 60 26.78 -20.79 -15.16
CA SER A 60 27.42 -21.39 -16.32
C SER A 60 28.57 -20.51 -16.80
N THR A 61 29.77 -20.72 -16.26
CA THR A 61 31.03 -20.54 -16.98
C THR A 61 32.11 -21.43 -16.33
N THR A 62 32.39 -22.54 -17.01
CA THR A 62 33.58 -23.36 -16.89
C THR A 62 34.86 -22.54 -16.71
N THR A 63 35.69 -22.86 -15.71
CA THR A 63 36.97 -23.55 -15.91
C THR A 63 37.74 -23.77 -14.59
N ASN A 64 38.11 -25.04 -14.38
CA ASN A 64 39.29 -25.56 -13.68
C ASN A 64 39.58 -25.14 -12.24
N SER A 65 39.34 -26.06 -11.28
CA SER A 65 40.37 -26.54 -10.34
C SER A 65 39.85 -27.70 -9.50
N ASP A 66 40.76 -28.65 -9.27
CA ASP A 66 40.65 -29.87 -8.49
C ASP A 66 39.86 -29.73 -7.18
N VAL A 67 39.03 -30.72 -6.84
CA VAL A 67 39.09 -31.47 -5.57
C VAL A 67 38.24 -32.76 -5.71
N THR A 68 38.85 -33.83 -5.23
CA THR A 68 38.47 -35.24 -5.10
C THR A 68 37.05 -35.55 -4.61
N ASP A 69 36.37 -36.41 -5.38
CA ASP A 69 35.74 -37.67 -4.98
C ASP A 69 34.92 -37.72 -3.68
N VAL A 70 33.59 -37.61 -3.79
CA VAL A 70 32.65 -38.42 -2.99
C VAL A 70 31.53 -38.89 -3.90
N ASN A 71 31.57 -40.19 -4.14
CA ASN A 71 30.64 -41.02 -4.88
C ASN A 71 29.17 -40.80 -4.46
N GLY A 72 28.44 -40.01 -5.23
CA GLY A 72 27.00 -39.83 -5.09
C GLY A 72 26.41 -39.55 -6.47
N THR A 73 26.05 -40.60 -7.19
CA THR A 73 25.23 -40.51 -8.41
C THR A 73 23.96 -39.73 -8.09
N MET A 74 23.93 -38.44 -8.43
CA MET A 74 22.70 -37.66 -8.45
C MET A 74 21.93 -38.07 -9.69
N ASP A 75 21.11 -39.09 -9.51
CA ASP A 75 20.12 -39.54 -10.47
C ASP A 75 19.14 -38.38 -10.72
N GLN A 76 19.21 -37.81 -11.94
CA GLN A 76 18.39 -36.67 -12.37
C GLN A 76 16.89 -37.00 -12.47
N ASN A 77 16.51 -38.26 -12.21
CA ASN A 77 15.13 -38.73 -12.22
C ASN A 77 14.53 -38.95 -10.81
N VAL A 78 15.20 -38.52 -9.74
CA VAL A 78 14.62 -38.65 -8.38
C VAL A 78 13.60 -37.53 -8.14
N VAL A 79 12.35 -37.82 -8.47
CA VAL A 79 11.18 -37.03 -8.07
C VAL A 79 11.13 -37.01 -6.55
N HIS A 80 11.48 -35.86 -5.95
CA HIS A 80 11.48 -35.72 -4.50
C HIS A 80 10.02 -35.54 -4.02
N TYR A 81 9.40 -36.63 -3.60
CA TYR A 81 8.03 -36.60 -3.06
C TYR A 81 8.03 -35.88 -1.69
N ASN A 82 7.40 -34.71 -1.58
CA ASN A 82 7.17 -34.06 -0.30
C ASN A 82 5.90 -34.63 0.37
N TRP A 83 6.05 -35.33 1.49
CA TRP A 83 4.95 -35.98 2.23
C TRP A 83 4.38 -35.13 3.39
N GLU A 84 4.68 -33.83 3.46
CA GLU A 84 3.98 -32.93 4.38
C GLU A 84 2.47 -32.95 4.07
N THR A 85 1.64 -33.32 5.04
CA THR A 85 0.20 -33.50 4.84
C THR A 85 -0.53 -32.30 5.46
N GLY A 86 -1.41 -31.63 4.71
CA GLY A 86 -2.23 -30.52 5.22
C GLY A 86 -1.59 -29.12 5.10
N ASP A 87 -1.89 -28.25 6.07
CA ASP A 87 -1.48 -26.83 6.10
C ASP A 87 0.04 -26.62 6.29
N ASP A 88 0.79 -27.66 6.70
CA ASP A 88 2.25 -27.57 6.94
C ASP A 88 3.07 -27.31 5.67
N LYS A 89 2.48 -27.54 4.49
CA LYS A 89 3.06 -27.22 3.17
C LYS A 89 3.10 -25.72 2.87
N TYR A 90 2.34 -24.91 3.60
CA TYR A 90 2.13 -23.50 3.27
C TYR A 90 2.77 -22.61 4.34
N ALA A 91 3.39 -21.52 3.89
CA ALA A 91 3.81 -20.41 4.72
C ALA A 91 2.88 -19.22 4.46
N PHE A 92 2.42 -18.59 5.54
CA PHE A 92 1.68 -17.34 5.45
C PHE A 92 2.69 -16.20 5.27
N LYS A 93 2.59 -15.49 4.15
CA LYS A 93 3.30 -14.25 3.93
C LYS A 93 2.38 -13.09 4.23
N TYR A 94 2.83 -12.20 5.10
CA TYR A 94 2.16 -10.93 5.34
C TYR A 94 2.52 -9.95 4.23
N PHE A 95 1.55 -9.19 3.75
CA PHE A 95 1.77 -8.10 2.82
C PHE A 95 1.01 -6.85 3.28
N HIS A 96 1.56 -5.70 2.94
CA HIS A 96 0.89 -4.42 3.05
C HIS A 96 0.98 -3.70 1.70
N THR A 97 -0.07 -2.97 1.36
CA THR A 97 -0.15 -2.25 0.09
C THR A 97 -0.70 -0.85 0.27
N GLY A 98 -0.18 0.09 -0.52
CA GLY A 98 -0.74 1.42 -0.72
C GLY A 98 -0.85 1.75 -2.20
N PHE A 99 -0.91 3.05 -2.52
CA PHE A 99 -0.96 3.52 -3.91
C PHE A 99 0.30 3.21 -4.70
N TRP A 100 1.46 3.33 -4.06
CA TRP A 100 2.76 3.30 -4.72
C TRP A 100 3.41 1.93 -4.65
N PHE A 101 3.44 1.34 -3.46
CA PHE A 101 4.17 0.11 -3.18
C PHE A 101 3.28 -0.93 -2.52
N SER A 102 3.54 -2.19 -2.87
CA SER A 102 3.10 -3.35 -2.14
C SER A 102 4.32 -4.12 -1.68
N CYS A 103 4.48 -4.28 -0.36
CA CYS A 103 5.61 -5.00 0.21
C CYS A 103 5.15 -6.30 0.85
N GLU A 104 5.89 -7.37 0.58
CA GLU A 104 5.72 -8.70 1.16
C GLU A 104 6.86 -8.99 2.15
N LYS A 105 6.53 -9.59 3.31
CA LYS A 105 7.52 -10.02 4.30
C LYS A 105 7.92 -11.48 4.06
N HIS A 106 9.18 -11.72 3.70
CA HIS A 106 9.76 -13.03 3.42
C HIS A 106 10.81 -13.41 4.49
N GLN A 107 10.46 -14.28 5.43
CA GLN A 107 11.40 -14.82 6.43
C GLN A 107 12.22 -13.75 7.20
N GLY A 108 11.67 -12.55 7.37
CA GLY A 108 12.35 -11.42 8.04
C GLY A 108 12.86 -10.33 7.11
N GLU A 109 12.98 -10.59 5.82
CA GLU A 109 13.33 -9.62 4.78
C GLU A 109 12.06 -9.06 4.11
N GLU A 110 12.02 -7.75 3.85
CA GLU A 110 10.87 -7.09 3.20
C GLU A 110 11.19 -6.84 1.72
N SER A 111 10.39 -7.41 0.83
CA SER A 111 10.51 -7.21 -0.62
C SER A 111 9.36 -6.33 -1.10
N CYS A 112 9.68 -5.15 -1.61
CA CYS A 112 8.70 -4.19 -2.11
C CYS A 112 8.63 -4.19 -3.64
N ARG A 113 7.42 -4.19 -4.18
CA ARG A 113 7.12 -4.08 -5.62
C ARG A 113 6.16 -2.92 -5.86
N SER A 114 6.18 -2.34 -7.05
CA SER A 114 5.29 -1.22 -7.40
C SER A 114 3.86 -1.71 -7.63
N PHE A 115 2.88 -1.14 -6.93
CA PHE A 115 1.47 -1.57 -7.05
C PHE A 115 0.91 -1.39 -8.49
N ILE A 116 1.46 -0.43 -9.24
CA ILE A 116 1.10 -0.16 -10.63
C ILE A 116 1.48 -1.32 -11.56
N GLU A 117 2.57 -2.03 -11.27
CA GLU A 117 3.01 -3.20 -12.04
C GLU A 117 2.16 -4.43 -11.74
N LEU A 118 1.61 -4.52 -10.53
CA LEU A 118 0.76 -5.61 -10.11
C LEU A 118 -0.67 -5.49 -10.65
N SER A 119 -1.11 -4.26 -10.90
CA SER A 119 -2.46 -3.98 -11.41
C SER A 119 -2.60 -4.41 -12.87
N PRO A 120 -3.73 -5.06 -13.24
CA PRO A 120 -3.94 -5.53 -14.60
C PRO A 120 -3.99 -4.36 -15.60
N GLU A 121 -3.51 -4.58 -16.83
CA GLU A 121 -3.43 -3.55 -17.88
C GLU A 121 -4.75 -2.83 -18.14
N SER A 122 -5.88 -3.51 -17.99
CA SER A 122 -7.22 -2.92 -18.20
C SER A 122 -7.56 -1.84 -17.17
N GLU A 123 -7.07 -1.96 -15.93
CA GLU A 123 -7.42 -1.07 -14.82
C GLU A 123 -6.35 0.00 -14.54
N LYS A 124 -5.20 -0.05 -15.22
CA LYS A 124 -4.12 0.95 -15.03
C LYS A 124 -4.60 2.38 -15.27
N GLY A 125 -5.48 2.59 -16.24
CA GLY A 125 -6.08 3.89 -16.49
C GLY A 125 -6.91 4.39 -15.30
N VAL A 126 -7.74 3.51 -14.72
CA VAL A 126 -8.58 3.83 -13.55
C VAL A 126 -7.73 4.08 -12.31
N LEU A 127 -6.64 3.33 -12.13
CA LEU A 127 -5.67 3.55 -11.06
C LEU A 127 -5.04 4.95 -11.15
N TRP A 128 -4.60 5.35 -12.33
CA TRP A 128 -4.05 6.70 -12.53
C TRP A 128 -5.07 7.79 -12.25
N LEU A 129 -6.33 7.60 -12.66
CA LEU A 129 -7.41 8.53 -12.32
C LEU A 129 -7.61 8.62 -10.80
N SER A 130 -7.54 7.50 -10.08
CA SER A 130 -7.61 7.49 -8.62
C SER A 130 -6.44 8.26 -7.99
N VAL A 131 -5.20 8.01 -8.42
CA VAL A 131 -4.01 8.72 -7.93
C VAL A 131 -4.07 10.22 -8.21
N ILE A 132 -4.50 10.62 -9.40
CA ILE A 132 -4.67 12.03 -9.76
C ILE A 132 -5.78 12.67 -8.93
N SER A 133 -6.88 11.95 -8.70
CA SER A 133 -8.00 12.43 -7.87
C SER A 133 -7.59 12.60 -6.41
N GLU A 134 -6.82 11.66 -5.85
CA GLU A 134 -6.22 11.77 -4.52
C GLU A 134 -5.38 13.05 -4.40
N PHE A 135 -4.44 13.21 -5.32
CA PHE A 135 -3.56 14.36 -5.34
C PHE A 135 -4.34 15.67 -5.48
N LEU A 136 -5.35 15.69 -6.34
CA LEU A 136 -6.22 16.86 -6.56
C LEU A 136 -6.97 17.26 -5.29
N TYR A 137 -7.57 16.32 -4.55
CA TYR A 137 -8.30 16.71 -3.34
C TYR A 137 -7.35 17.16 -2.23
N ILE A 138 -6.13 16.62 -2.12
CA ILE A 138 -5.12 17.09 -1.16
C ILE A 138 -4.74 18.54 -1.47
N ILE A 139 -4.59 18.90 -2.75
CA ILE A 139 -4.38 20.28 -3.19
C ILE A 139 -5.56 21.16 -2.80
N LEU A 140 -6.80 20.73 -3.08
CA LEU A 140 -7.99 21.49 -2.72
C LEU A 140 -8.11 21.67 -1.21
N LEU A 141 -7.85 20.64 -0.41
CA LEU A 141 -7.88 20.70 1.05
C LEU A 141 -6.80 21.66 1.59
N SER A 142 -5.60 21.63 1.01
CA SER A 142 -4.53 22.58 1.30
C SER A 142 -4.94 24.02 0.96
N LEU A 143 -5.56 24.25 -0.20
CA LEU A 143 -6.09 25.56 -0.58
C LEU A 143 -7.18 26.05 0.39
N GLY A 144 -8.10 25.17 0.81
CA GLY A 144 -9.10 25.48 1.83
C GLY A 144 -8.47 25.88 3.16
N PHE A 145 -7.46 25.12 3.62
CA PHE A 145 -6.69 25.42 4.81
C PHE A 145 -5.98 26.79 4.73
N LEU A 146 -5.35 27.10 3.59
CA LEU A 146 -4.71 28.40 3.36
C LEU A 146 -5.71 29.55 3.42
N LEU A 147 -6.90 29.40 2.83
CA LEU A 147 -7.96 30.41 2.89
C LEU A 147 -8.46 30.63 4.34
N MET A 148 -8.62 29.56 5.12
CA MET A 148 -8.96 29.67 6.54
C MET A 148 -7.85 30.34 7.37
N CYS A 149 -6.58 30.10 7.03
CA CYS A 149 -5.45 30.81 7.64
C CYS A 149 -5.48 32.30 7.30
N LEU A 150 -5.73 32.66 6.03
CA LEU A 150 -5.84 34.05 5.59
C LEU A 150 -6.95 34.81 6.32
N GLU A 151 -8.07 34.16 6.62
CA GLU A 151 -9.14 34.75 7.45
C GLU A 151 -8.65 35.09 8.86
N LEU A 152 -7.83 34.23 9.49
CA LEU A 152 -7.25 34.49 10.81
C LEU A 152 -6.26 35.67 10.81
N PHE A 153 -5.48 35.83 9.74
CA PHE A 153 -4.44 36.86 9.64
C PHE A 153 -4.97 38.22 9.15
N THR A 154 -6.01 38.25 8.31
CA THR A 154 -6.46 39.47 7.59
C THR A 154 -7.67 40.13 8.25
N SER A 155 -7.72 40.19 9.59
CA SER A 155 -8.94 40.54 10.36
C SER A 155 -9.46 41.99 10.24
N SER A 156 -9.13 42.74 9.18
CA SER A 156 -9.49 44.17 9.04
C SER A 156 -10.92 44.40 8.52
N ASN A 157 -11.42 43.57 7.60
CA ASN A 157 -12.73 43.77 6.96
C ASN A 157 -13.66 42.57 7.17
N PHE A 158 -14.78 42.79 7.88
CA PHE A 158 -15.80 41.76 8.17
C PHE A 158 -16.40 41.12 6.90
N ILE A 159 -16.58 41.90 5.84
CA ILE A 159 -17.20 41.46 4.58
C ILE A 159 -16.26 40.54 3.78
N ASP A 160 -14.97 40.84 3.77
CA ASP A 160 -13.97 40.03 3.06
C ASP A 160 -13.75 38.70 3.77
N GLY A 161 -13.77 38.69 5.11
CA GLY A 161 -13.71 37.47 5.92
C GLY A 161 -14.88 36.51 5.64
N LEU A 162 -16.11 37.04 5.50
CA LEU A 162 -17.29 36.20 5.20
C LEU A 162 -17.20 35.55 3.81
N LYS A 163 -16.68 36.27 2.81
CA LYS A 163 -16.47 35.75 1.46
C LYS A 163 -15.40 34.66 1.45
N ILE A 164 -14.24 34.90 2.06
CA ILE A 164 -13.13 33.94 2.13
C ILE A 164 -13.57 32.66 2.84
N ASN A 165 -14.28 32.77 3.96
CA ASN A 165 -14.79 31.62 4.69
C ASN A 165 -15.80 30.80 3.85
N ALA A 166 -16.64 31.46 3.04
CA ALA A 166 -17.56 30.77 2.14
C ALA A 166 -16.81 30.00 1.03
N PHE A 167 -15.80 30.60 0.41
CA PHE A 167 -14.96 29.92 -0.58
C PHE A 167 -14.18 28.75 0.03
N ALA A 168 -13.60 28.95 1.22
CA ALA A 168 -12.90 27.90 1.95
C ALA A 168 -13.83 26.71 2.22
N ALA A 169 -15.05 26.97 2.70
CA ALA A 169 -16.04 25.92 2.95
C ALA A 169 -16.40 25.15 1.68
N VAL A 170 -16.65 25.82 0.56
CA VAL A 170 -16.96 25.16 -0.72
C VAL A 170 -15.81 24.27 -1.18
N ILE A 171 -14.57 24.78 -1.14
CA ILE A 171 -13.39 24.04 -1.56
C ILE A 171 -13.14 22.81 -0.66
N THR A 172 -13.27 22.96 0.67
CA THR A 172 -13.12 21.85 1.62
C THR A 172 -14.22 20.79 1.47
N VAL A 173 -15.45 21.18 1.13
CA VAL A 173 -16.52 20.21 0.84
C VAL A 173 -16.26 19.46 -0.46
N LEU A 174 -15.86 20.19 -1.52
CA LEU A 174 -15.50 19.58 -2.80
C LEU A 174 -14.32 18.61 -2.66
N SER A 175 -13.31 18.97 -1.86
CA SER A 175 -12.19 18.06 -1.59
C SER A 175 -12.64 16.80 -0.87
N GLY A 176 -13.50 16.90 0.14
CA GLY A 176 -14.06 15.74 0.83
C GLY A 176 -14.84 14.80 -0.10
N LEU A 177 -15.68 15.35 -0.99
CA LEU A 177 -16.42 14.54 -1.97
C LEU A 177 -15.50 13.85 -2.99
N LEU A 178 -14.50 14.56 -3.49
CA LEU A 178 -13.49 14.00 -4.39
C LEU A 178 -12.65 12.91 -3.71
N GLY A 179 -12.29 13.11 -2.44
CA GLY A 179 -11.58 12.10 -1.64
C GLY A 179 -12.40 10.82 -1.47
N MET A 180 -13.69 10.93 -1.13
CA MET A 180 -14.56 9.75 -1.03
C MET A 180 -14.66 8.98 -2.35
N VAL A 181 -14.74 9.67 -3.49
CA VAL A 181 -14.76 9.02 -4.81
C VAL A 181 -13.39 8.40 -5.13
N ALA A 182 -12.29 9.09 -4.85
CA ALA A 182 -10.94 8.61 -5.09
C ALA A 182 -10.64 7.32 -4.30
N HIS A 183 -11.04 7.26 -3.02
CA HIS A 183 -10.95 6.08 -2.17
C HIS A 183 -11.75 4.90 -2.76
N MET A 184 -12.98 5.14 -3.22
CA MET A 184 -13.81 4.09 -3.82
C MET A 184 -13.24 3.58 -5.15
N MET A 185 -12.68 4.48 -5.96
CA MET A 185 -11.98 4.11 -7.20
C MET A 185 -10.75 3.25 -6.91
N TYR A 186 -9.92 3.64 -5.94
CA TYR A 186 -8.77 2.82 -5.52
C TYR A 186 -9.21 1.45 -5.06
N MET A 187 -10.21 1.37 -4.18
CA MET A 187 -10.71 0.08 -3.68
C MET A 187 -11.28 -0.79 -4.78
N THR A 188 -11.92 -0.21 -5.78
CA THR A 188 -12.42 -0.95 -6.95
C THR A 188 -11.26 -1.56 -7.73
N VAL A 189 -10.22 -0.77 -8.04
CA VAL A 189 -9.01 -1.27 -8.71
C VAL A 189 -8.35 -2.35 -7.86
N PHE A 190 -8.18 -2.11 -6.55
CA PHE A 190 -7.60 -3.08 -5.64
C PHE A 190 -8.38 -4.40 -5.62
N GLN A 191 -9.72 -4.35 -5.57
CA GLN A 191 -10.57 -5.54 -5.65
C GLN A 191 -10.38 -6.32 -6.96
N VAL A 192 -10.23 -5.61 -8.09
CA VAL A 192 -9.92 -6.27 -9.36
C VAL A 192 -8.51 -6.86 -9.33
N THR A 193 -7.52 -6.14 -8.80
CA THR A 193 -6.13 -6.60 -8.68
C THR A 193 -5.99 -7.82 -7.78
N VAL A 194 -6.73 -7.93 -6.67
CA VAL A 194 -6.72 -9.16 -5.86
C VAL A 194 -7.37 -10.34 -6.58
N ASN A 195 -8.36 -10.12 -7.44
CA ASN A 195 -9.08 -11.21 -8.12
C ASN A 195 -8.42 -11.66 -9.44
N LEU A 196 -7.80 -10.73 -10.17
CA LEU A 196 -7.23 -10.97 -11.49
C LEU A 196 -5.72 -10.79 -11.55
N GLY A 197 -5.10 -10.27 -10.49
CA GLY A 197 -3.66 -10.05 -10.42
C GLY A 197 -2.83 -11.34 -10.40
N PRO A 198 -1.49 -11.19 -10.38
CA PRO A 198 -0.53 -12.28 -10.46
C PRO A 198 -0.76 -13.34 -9.38
N LYS A 199 -0.57 -14.62 -9.74
CA LYS A 199 -0.80 -15.76 -8.83
C LYS A 199 0.13 -15.75 -7.61
N ASP A 200 1.33 -15.17 -7.74
CA ASP A 200 2.33 -15.05 -6.69
C ASP A 200 2.01 -13.94 -5.67
N TRP A 201 1.16 -12.98 -6.03
CA TRP A 201 0.76 -11.88 -5.16
C TRP A 201 -0.66 -12.00 -4.60
N ARG A 202 -1.56 -12.68 -5.32
CA ARG A 202 -2.99 -12.79 -4.98
C ARG A 202 -3.22 -13.16 -3.49
N PRO A 203 -3.80 -12.25 -2.68
CA PRO A 203 -4.04 -12.54 -1.28
C PRO A 203 -5.27 -13.43 -1.08
N GLN A 204 -5.23 -14.28 -0.04
CA GLN A 204 -6.40 -15.09 0.34
C GLN A 204 -7.35 -14.33 1.26
N THR A 205 -6.77 -13.55 2.17
CA THR A 205 -7.49 -12.70 3.12
C THR A 205 -6.80 -11.35 3.18
N TRP A 206 -7.58 -10.29 3.19
CA TRP A 206 -7.10 -8.92 3.35
C TRP A 206 -8.10 -8.12 4.18
N TYR A 207 -7.60 -7.07 4.80
CA TYR A 207 -8.32 -6.16 5.67
C TYR A 207 -7.84 -4.73 5.36
N TYR A 208 -8.67 -3.75 5.72
CA TYR A 208 -8.27 -2.35 5.65
C TYR A 208 -7.18 -2.08 6.70
N GLY A 209 -6.09 -1.45 6.28
CA GLY A 209 -5.05 -0.99 7.18
C GLY A 209 -5.40 0.34 7.82
N TRP A 210 -4.55 0.80 8.72
CA TRP A 210 -4.82 1.97 9.57
C TRP A 210 -4.95 3.28 8.79
N SER A 211 -4.34 3.38 7.61
CA SER A 211 -4.33 4.62 6.84
C SER A 211 -5.54 4.80 5.92
N PHE A 212 -6.34 3.75 5.76
CA PHE A 212 -7.56 3.80 4.96
C PHE A 212 -8.73 4.44 5.71
N GLY A 213 -8.78 4.29 7.04
CA GLY A 213 -9.82 4.83 7.92
C GLY A 213 -9.56 6.26 8.34
#